data_AF-A0A4P9Y7N7-F1
#
_entry.id   AF-A0A4P9Y7N7-F1
#
_cell.length_a   1.000
_cell.length_b   1.000
_cell.length_c   1.000
_cell.angle_alpha   90.00
_cell.angle_beta   90.00
_cell.angle_gamma   90.00
#
_symmetry.space_group_name_H-M   'P 1'
#
loop_
_entity.id
_entity.type
_entity.pdbx_description
1 polymer ?
#
loop_
_entity_poly.entity_id
_entity_poly.type
_entity_poly.pdbx_seq_one_letter_code
_entity_poly.pdbx_strand_id
1 'polypeptide(L)'
;PSPQVPASRVSGKTWKSARTAARRTQRPSSLNRTFAQRMDEKKKADIAKGLERMMREGKEADKQRKKEVREERQKIKAERERMEHLKTVLSAKKLQRMKRK
;
A
#
# COMPACT_ATOMS: atom_id res chain seq x y z
N PRO A 1 -6.81 -26.22 48.09
CA PRO A 1 -5.81 -25.14 48.18
C PRO A 1 -6.51 -23.78 48.33
N SER A 2 -6.51 -23.24 49.57
CA SER A 2 -7.10 -21.95 49.91
C SER A 2 -6.44 -20.80 49.11
N PRO A 3 -7.20 -19.81 48.58
CA PRO A 3 -6.60 -18.69 47.88
C PRO A 3 -5.76 -17.86 48.85
N GLN A 4 -4.44 -17.82 48.61
CA GLN A 4 -3.50 -16.96 49.32
C GLN A 4 -3.87 -15.51 49.05
N VAL A 5 -4.51 -14.88 50.04
CA VAL A 5 -4.83 -13.45 50.00
C VAL A 5 -3.50 -12.70 50.01
N PRO A 6 -3.17 -11.87 48.99
CA PRO A 6 -1.96 -11.07 49.04
C PRO A 6 -2.02 -10.22 50.30
N ALA A 7 -0.93 -10.23 51.10
CA ALA A 7 -0.81 -9.47 52.34
C ALA A 7 -1.20 -8.01 52.06
N SER A 8 -2.47 -7.70 52.33
CA SER A 8 -3.07 -6.45 51.88
C SER A 8 -2.67 -5.35 52.86
N ARG A 9 -2.84 -4.09 52.45
CA ARG A 9 -2.72 -2.93 53.33
C ARG A 9 -3.85 -2.93 54.36
N VAL A 10 -3.86 -3.93 55.24
CA VAL A 10 -4.77 -4.05 56.36
C VAL A 10 -4.19 -3.16 57.45
N SER A 11 -4.82 -2.02 57.68
CA SER A 11 -4.58 -1.31 58.93
C SER A 11 -5.04 -2.23 60.06
N GLY A 12 -4.20 -2.51 61.06
CA GLY A 12 -4.56 -3.32 62.24
C GLY A 12 -5.70 -2.73 63.10
N LYS A 13 -6.27 -1.58 62.71
CA LYS A 13 -7.45 -0.97 63.32
C LYS A 13 -8.71 -1.53 62.67
N THR A 14 -9.51 -2.23 63.46
CA THR A 14 -10.74 -2.95 63.07
C THR A 14 -11.81 -2.07 62.41
N TRP A 15 -11.81 -0.77 62.68
CA TRP A 15 -12.75 0.19 62.08
C TRP A 15 -12.32 0.69 60.68
N LYS A 16 -11.11 0.36 60.20
CA LYS A 16 -10.67 0.74 58.85
C LYS A 16 -10.98 -0.38 57.87
N SER A 17 -11.75 -0.08 56.83
CA SER A 17 -11.98 -1.00 55.71
C SER A 17 -10.70 -1.22 54.89
N ALA A 18 -10.54 -2.43 54.36
CA ALA A 18 -9.44 -2.75 53.45
C ALA A 18 -9.58 -1.90 52.17
N ARG A 19 -8.57 -1.07 51.89
CA ARG A 19 -8.58 -0.15 50.75
C ARG A 19 -7.85 -0.77 49.57
N THR A 20 -8.54 -0.94 48.44
CA THR A 20 -7.93 -1.29 47.15
C THR A 20 -7.23 -0.07 46.55
N ALA A 21 -6.08 -0.27 45.89
CA ALA A 21 -5.40 0.80 45.18
C ALA A 21 -6.30 1.38 44.07
N ALA A 22 -6.53 2.69 44.09
CA ALA A 22 -7.31 3.36 43.05
C ALA A 22 -6.52 3.39 41.74
N ARG A 23 -7.06 2.79 40.68
CA ARG A 23 -6.52 2.93 39.32
C ARG A 23 -7.04 4.24 38.74
N ARG A 24 -6.17 5.26 38.65
CA ARG A 24 -6.50 6.56 38.02
C ARG A 24 -6.30 6.46 36.51
N THR A 25 -7.29 5.92 35.80
CA THR A 25 -7.32 5.95 34.33
C THR A 25 -8.46 6.82 33.87
N GLN A 26 -8.19 7.80 33.00
CA GLN A 26 -9.23 8.67 32.41
C GLN A 26 -10.13 7.92 31.41
N ARG A 27 -9.74 6.71 30.99
CA ARG A 27 -10.50 5.89 30.06
C ARG A 27 -11.32 4.83 30.80
N PRO A 28 -12.57 4.58 30.38
CA PRO A 28 -13.40 3.53 30.96
C PRO A 28 -12.78 2.15 30.67
N SER A 29 -12.98 1.20 31.60
CA SER A 29 -12.41 -0.15 31.51
C SER A 29 -12.84 -0.91 30.25
N SER A 30 -14.05 -0.64 29.74
CA SER A 30 -14.59 -1.21 28.49
C SER A 30 -13.77 -0.84 27.25
N LEU A 31 -13.06 0.29 27.27
CA LEU A 31 -12.20 0.73 26.16
C LEU A 31 -10.75 0.23 26.28
N ASN A 32 -10.40 -0.42 27.38
CA ASN A 32 -9.05 -0.91 27.61
C ASN A 32 -8.89 -2.28 26.95
N ARG A 33 -8.21 -2.29 25.80
CA ARG A 33 -7.86 -3.54 25.11
C ARG A 33 -6.66 -4.20 25.78
N THR A 34 -6.70 -5.53 25.87
CA THR A 34 -5.53 -6.30 26.29
C THR A 34 -4.46 -6.25 25.20
N PHE A 35 -3.21 -6.53 25.58
CA PHE A 35 -2.12 -6.59 24.60
C PHE A 35 -2.41 -7.60 23.48
N ALA A 36 -2.96 -8.77 23.82
CA ALA A 36 -3.37 -9.80 22.86
C ALA A 36 -4.38 -9.26 21.84
N GLN A 37 -5.44 -8.58 22.29
CA GLN A 37 -6.44 -7.96 21.41
C GLN A 37 -5.81 -6.93 20.46
N ARG A 38 -4.88 -6.10 20.95
CA ARG A 38 -4.17 -5.14 20.09
C ARG A 38 -3.29 -5.82 19.05
N MET A 39 -2.65 -6.94 19.41
CA MET A 39 -1.83 -7.70 18.47
C MET A 39 -2.68 -8.38 17.40
N ASP A 40 -3.86 -8.87 17.74
CA ASP A 40 -4.77 -9.47 16.76
C ASP A 40 -5.34 -8.42 15.80
N GLU A 41 -5.70 -7.23 16.29
CA GLU A 41 -6.08 -6.09 15.45
C GLU A 41 -4.95 -5.68 14.50
N LYS A 42 -3.72 -5.62 15.01
CA LYS A 42 -2.54 -5.29 14.22
C LYS A 42 -2.33 -6.32 13.10
N LYS A 43 -2.37 -7.62 13.40
CA LYS A 43 -2.25 -8.69 12.40
C LYS A 43 -3.31 -8.57 11.30
N LYS A 44 -4.57 -8.32 11.66
CA LYS A 44 -5.65 -8.11 10.69
C LYS A 44 -5.38 -6.92 9.77
N ALA A 45 -4.93 -5.80 10.34
CA ALA A 45 -4.58 -4.61 9.57
C ALA A 45 -3.38 -4.85 8.64
N ASP A 46 -2.37 -5.58 9.10
CA ASP A 46 -1.19 -5.90 8.31
C ASP A 46 -1.54 -6.82 7.11
N ILE A 47 -2.42 -7.81 7.32
CA ILE A 47 -2.94 -8.67 6.24
C ILE A 47 -3.71 -7.84 5.21
N ALA A 48 -4.61 -6.97 5.66
CA ALA A 48 -5.40 -6.12 4.76
C ALA A 48 -4.51 -5.18 3.92
N LYS A 49 -3.50 -4.55 4.54
CA LYS A 49 -2.53 -3.71 3.84
C LYS A 49 -1.65 -4.49 2.87
N GLY A 50 -1.28 -5.72 3.22
CA GLY A 50 -0.55 -6.62 2.32
C GLY A 50 -1.36 -6.92 1.06
N LEU A 51 -2.64 -7.26 1.21
CA LEU A 51 -3.56 -7.50 0.09
C LEU A 51 -3.74 -6.25 -0.78
N GLU A 52 -3.99 -5.09 -0.15
CA GLU A 52 -4.14 -3.81 -0.86
C GLU A 52 -2.90 -3.49 -1.71
N ARG A 53 -1.70 -3.69 -1.14
CA ARG A 53 -0.43 -3.47 -1.85
C ARG A 53 -0.29 -4.38 -3.06
N MET A 54 -0.50 -5.69 -2.89
CA MET A 54 -0.41 -6.65 -4.00
C MET A 54 -1.40 -6.32 -5.13
N MET A 55 -2.63 -5.91 -4.78
CA MET A 55 -3.62 -5.49 -5.79
C MET A 55 -3.20 -4.22 -6.52
N ARG A 56 -2.61 -3.25 -5.81
CA ARG A 56 -2.16 -1.99 -6.40
C ARG A 56 -0.97 -2.21 -7.35
N GLU A 57 0.03 -2.96 -6.89
CA GLU A 57 1.22 -3.29 -7.69
C GLU A 57 0.82 -4.04 -8.97
N GLY A 58 -0.08 -5.03 -8.88
CA GLY A 58 -0.60 -5.73 -10.05
C GLY A 58 -1.29 -4.81 -11.06
N LYS A 59 -2.15 -3.90 -10.60
CA LYS A 59 -2.84 -2.92 -11.47
C LYS A 59 -1.88 -1.94 -12.12
N GLU A 60 -0.87 -1.48 -11.38
CA GLU A 60 0.13 -0.54 -11.89
C GLU A 60 1.03 -1.21 -12.93
N ALA A 61 1.45 -2.45 -12.71
CA ALA A 61 2.23 -3.24 -13.68
C ALA A 61 1.45 -3.47 -14.99
N ASP A 62 0.16 -3.83 -14.91
CA ASP A 62 -0.67 -4.00 -16.11
C ASP A 62 -0.84 -2.69 -16.88
N LYS A 63 -0.99 -1.58 -16.16
CA LYS A 63 -1.11 -0.25 -16.79
C LYS A 63 0.20 0.15 -17.47
N GLN A 64 1.34 -0.14 -16.86
CA GLN A 64 2.67 0.13 -17.43
C GLN A 64 2.90 -0.72 -18.68
N ARG A 65 2.67 -2.04 -18.62
CA ARG A 65 2.75 -2.94 -19.79
C ARG A 65 1.91 -2.45 -20.96
N LYS A 66 0.67 -2.02 -20.70
CA LYS A 66 -0.22 -1.47 -21.76
C LYS A 66 0.33 -0.18 -22.37
N LYS A 67 0.95 0.69 -21.56
CA LYS A 67 1.59 1.91 -22.04
C LYS A 67 2.82 1.60 -22.89
N GLU A 68 3.70 0.73 -22.42
CA GLU A 68 4.90 0.31 -23.15
C GLU A 68 4.56 -0.23 -24.53
N VAL A 69 3.61 -1.17 -24.62
CA VAL A 69 3.15 -1.73 -25.90
C VAL A 69 2.57 -0.65 -26.82
N ARG A 70 1.83 0.32 -26.27
CA ARG A 70 1.27 1.41 -27.06
C ARG A 70 2.39 2.33 -27.59
N GLU A 71 3.34 2.68 -26.74
CA GLU A 71 4.47 3.53 -27.10
C GLU A 71 5.35 2.87 -28.16
N GLU A 72 5.62 1.57 -28.04
CA GLU A 72 6.33 0.79 -29.06
C GLU A 72 5.59 0.81 -30.40
N ARG A 73 4.28 0.56 -30.40
CA ARG A 73 3.46 0.64 -31.63
C ARG A 73 3.51 2.02 -32.26
N GLN A 74 3.48 3.09 -31.45
CA GLN A 74 3.58 4.45 -31.95
C GLN A 74 4.97 4.74 -32.53
N LYS A 75 6.04 4.29 -31.88
CA LYS A 75 7.42 4.43 -32.39
C LYS A 75 7.59 3.73 -33.73
N ILE A 76 7.16 2.47 -33.85
CA ILE A 76 7.21 1.71 -35.10
C ILE A 76 6.42 2.42 -36.21
N LYS A 77 5.22 2.92 -35.91
CA LYS A 77 4.41 3.65 -36.89
C LYS A 77 5.09 4.94 -37.34
N ALA A 78 5.61 5.74 -36.41
CA ALA A 78 6.28 7.00 -36.70
C ALA A 78 7.56 6.79 -37.53
N GLU A 79 8.34 5.76 -37.22
CA GLU A 79 9.52 5.39 -38.01
C GLU A 79 9.15 4.94 -39.42
N ARG A 80 8.09 4.14 -39.56
CA ARG A 80 7.57 3.73 -40.87
C ARG A 80 7.12 4.92 -41.71
N GLU A 81 6.31 5.81 -41.13
CA GLU A 81 5.84 7.03 -41.79
C GLU A 81 7.02 7.93 -42.20
N ARG A 82 8.04 8.06 -41.34
CA ARG A 82 9.27 8.80 -41.67
C ARG A 82 10.01 8.18 -42.85
N MET A 83 10.16 6.86 -42.87
CA MET A 83 10.84 6.16 -43.97
C MET A 83 10.05 6.23 -45.28
N GLU A 84 8.72 6.13 -45.24
CA GLU A 84 7.85 6.31 -46.40
C GLU A 84 7.94 7.76 -46.92
N HIS A 85 7.92 8.75 -46.04
CA HIS A 85 8.13 10.15 -46.42
C HIS A 85 9.50 10.38 -47.08
N LEU A 86 10.58 9.84 -46.51
CA LEU A 86 11.91 9.96 -47.13
C LEU A 86 11.98 9.29 -48.50
N LYS A 87 11.38 8.09 -48.65
CA LYS A 87 11.30 7.39 -49.95
C LYS A 87 10.56 8.22 -51.00
N THR A 88 9.42 8.82 -50.64
CA THR A 88 8.64 9.66 -51.56
C THR A 88 9.40 10.92 -51.97
N VAL A 89 10.04 11.62 -51.03
CA VAL A 89 10.87 12.80 -51.30
C VAL A 89 12.04 12.45 -52.24
N LEU A 90 12.75 11.34 -51.97
CA LEU A 90 13.88 10.90 -52.80
C LEU A 90 13.42 10.49 -54.21
N SER A 91 12.29 9.76 -54.31
CA SER A 91 11.69 9.39 -55.59
C SER A 91 11.31 10.62 -56.42
N ALA A 92 10.65 11.60 -55.79
CA ALA A 92 10.28 12.87 -56.43
C ALA A 92 11.52 13.64 -56.91
N LYS A 93 12.57 13.76 -56.08
CA LYS A 93 13.84 14.37 -56.48
C LYS A 93 14.51 13.65 -57.64
N LYS A 94 14.46 12.31 -57.68
CA LYS A 94 15.00 11.51 -58.79
C LYS A 94 14.23 11.79 -60.09
N LEU A 95 12.90 11.82 -60.05
CA LEU A 95 12.07 12.16 -61.21
C LEU A 95 12.35 13.58 -61.73
N GLN A 96 12.50 14.56 -60.82
CA GLN A 96 12.87 15.93 -61.20
C GLN A 96 14.24 15.99 -61.90
N ARG A 97 15.23 15.22 -61.45
CA ARG A 97 16.54 15.15 -62.11
C ARG A 97 16.45 14.54 -63.51
N MET A 98 15.66 13.49 -63.69
CA MET A 98 15.47 12.85 -65.00
C MET A 98 14.74 13.77 -65.99
N LYS A 99 13.79 14.60 -65.52
CA LYS A 99 13.09 15.58 -66.36
C LYS A 99 13.96 16.80 -66.77
N ARG A 100 15.06 17.04 -66.05
CA ARG A 100 15.99 18.15 -66.32
C ARG A 100 17.12 17.78 -67.29
N LYS A 101 17.39 16.48 -67.45
CA LYS A 101 18.27 15.96 -68.51
C LYS A 101 17.46 15.85 -69.80
#